data_AF-A0A965QIR4-F1
#
_entry.id   AF-A0A965QIR4-F1
#
_cell.length_a   1.000
_cell.length_b   1.000
_cell.length_c   1.000
_cell.angle_alpha   90.00
_cell.angle_beta   90.00
_cell.angle_gamma   90.00
#
_symmetry.space_group_name_H-M   'P 1'
#
loop_
_entity.id
_entity.type
_entity.pdbx_description
1 polymer ?
#
loop_
_entity_poly.entity_id
_entity_poly.type
_entity_poly.pdbx_seq_one_letter_code
_entity_poly.pdbx_strand_id
1 'polypeptide(L)'
;MRRNLGKIFASSLCLALCFAGIGLYFHRHYFTLSWSDFMFAWEDNKHVALSRPETDEEYYNRWLCFSVHDSRISDAIIEYNSIRKVPLIEVRPGNKTLQFNVDPEITWDVDAVQERWRALVYGQDSICFFSVYSETDPDGTEVRYIRRLKSSAGIWDKLEKSYRK
;
A
#
# COMPACT_ATOMS: atom_id res chain seq x y z
N MET A 1 -57.54 -9.06 6.08
CA MET A 1 -56.41 -8.32 5.48
C MET A 1 -55.20 -8.06 6.42
N ARG A 2 -55.00 -8.79 7.55
CA ARG A 2 -53.87 -8.54 8.48
C ARG A 2 -52.67 -9.50 8.36
N ARG A 3 -52.75 -10.56 7.54
CA ARG A 3 -51.72 -11.63 7.49
C ARG A 3 -50.55 -11.38 6.52
N ASN A 4 -50.60 -10.37 5.65
CA ASN A 4 -49.54 -10.10 4.66
C ASN A 4 -48.50 -9.07 5.11
N LEU A 5 -48.78 -8.23 6.10
CA LEU A 5 -47.85 -7.20 6.57
C LEU A 5 -46.62 -7.81 7.28
N GLY A 6 -46.80 -8.82 8.14
CA GLY A 6 -45.69 -9.42 8.89
C GLY A 6 -44.62 -10.11 8.02
N LYS A 7 -45.02 -10.69 6.88
CA LYS A 7 -44.07 -11.32 5.94
C LYS A 7 -43.23 -10.30 5.16
N ILE A 8 -43.81 -9.15 4.84
CA ILE A 8 -43.11 -8.04 4.14
C ILE A 8 -42.11 -7.38 5.09
N PHE A 9 -42.46 -7.20 6.37
CA PHE A 9 -41.53 -6.65 7.37
C PHE A 9 -40.35 -7.58 7.65
N ALA A 10 -40.58 -8.90 7.77
CA ALA A 10 -39.51 -9.86 8.01
C ALA A 10 -38.52 -9.97 6.83
N SER A 11 -39.01 -9.93 5.58
CA SER A 11 -38.13 -9.97 4.40
C SER A 11 -37.34 -8.67 4.23
N SER A 12 -37.95 -7.51 4.53
CA SER A 12 -37.30 -6.20 4.43
C SER A 12 -36.21 -6.03 5.50
N LEU A 13 -36.44 -6.50 6.73
CA LEU A 13 -35.44 -6.49 7.80
C LEU A 13 -34.25 -7.42 7.48
N CYS A 14 -34.52 -8.59 6.91
CA CYS A 14 -33.47 -9.52 6.48
C CYS A 14 -32.62 -8.92 5.35
N LEU A 15 -33.25 -8.28 4.36
CA LEU A 15 -32.55 -7.56 3.29
C LEU A 15 -31.67 -6.44 3.87
N ALA A 16 -32.21 -5.61 4.76
CA ALA A 16 -31.48 -4.50 5.38
C ALA A 16 -30.28 -4.98 6.20
N LEU A 17 -30.41 -6.09 6.93
CA LEU A 17 -29.30 -6.70 7.67
C LEU A 17 -28.25 -7.32 6.74
N CYS A 18 -28.66 -7.93 5.61
CA CYS A 18 -27.72 -8.39 4.59
C CYS A 18 -26.96 -7.22 3.96
N PHE A 19 -27.63 -6.12 3.61
CA PHE A 19 -26.98 -4.92 3.09
C PHE A 19 -26.07 -4.24 4.13
N ALA A 20 -26.46 -4.23 5.40
CA ALA A 20 -25.61 -3.73 6.49
C ALA A 20 -24.40 -4.64 6.73
N GLY A 21 -24.56 -5.96 6.69
CA GLY A 21 -23.46 -6.92 6.82
C GLY A 21 -22.48 -6.85 5.66
N ILE A 22 -23.00 -6.75 4.42
CA ILE A 22 -22.19 -6.51 3.22
C ILE A 22 -21.50 -5.14 3.32
N GLY A 23 -22.22 -4.09 3.72
CA GLY A 23 -21.67 -2.75 3.90
C GLY A 23 -20.56 -2.69 4.95
N LEU A 24 -20.72 -3.39 6.08
CA LEU A 24 -19.70 -3.50 7.13
C LEU A 24 -18.49 -4.32 6.68
N TYR A 25 -18.72 -5.41 5.94
CA TYR A 25 -17.65 -6.21 5.33
C TYR A 25 -16.83 -5.39 4.33
N PHE A 26 -17.50 -4.65 3.44
CA PHE A 26 -16.83 -3.73 2.51
C PHE A 26 -16.18 -2.55 3.24
N HIS A 27 -16.79 -2.01 4.30
CA HIS A 27 -16.22 -0.89 5.07
C HIS A 27 -14.89 -1.27 5.74
N ARG A 28 -14.81 -2.49 6.30
CA ARG A 28 -13.62 -2.97 7.02
C ARG A 28 -12.40 -3.15 6.11
N HIS A 29 -12.61 -3.50 4.83
CA HIS A 29 -11.51 -3.79 3.91
C HIS A 29 -11.12 -2.63 2.98
N TYR A 30 -11.99 -1.64 2.75
CA TYR A 30 -11.78 -0.64 1.68
C TYR A 30 -11.34 0.77 2.10
N PHE A 31 -11.36 1.15 3.38
CA PHE A 31 -11.10 2.56 3.77
C PHE A 31 -9.80 2.81 4.52
N THR A 32 -8.71 2.14 4.13
CA THR A 32 -7.38 2.61 4.56
C THR A 32 -7.07 3.98 3.97
N LEU A 33 -7.50 4.24 2.73
CA LEU A 33 -7.30 5.52 2.08
C LEU A 33 -8.42 6.51 2.36
N SER A 34 -8.05 7.75 2.65
CA SER A 34 -8.96 8.88 2.87
C SER A 34 -8.96 9.83 1.67
N TRP A 35 -9.95 10.75 1.60
CA TRP A 35 -9.96 11.81 0.59
C TRP A 35 -8.64 12.62 0.55
N SER A 36 -8.04 12.87 1.71
CA SER A 36 -6.77 13.60 1.78
C SER A 36 -5.61 12.85 1.10
N ASP A 37 -5.67 11.53 1.04
CA ASP A 37 -4.64 10.68 0.42
C ASP A 37 -4.75 10.73 -1.11
N PHE A 38 -5.98 10.79 -1.62
CA PHE A 38 -6.26 11.00 -3.04
C PHE A 38 -5.84 12.40 -3.48
N MET A 39 -6.15 13.43 -2.69
CA MET A 39 -5.72 14.80 -2.97
C MET A 39 -4.19 14.93 -2.93
N PHE A 40 -3.54 14.27 -1.97
CA PHE A 40 -2.09 14.21 -1.93
C PHE A 40 -1.50 13.52 -3.18
N ALA A 41 -2.01 12.36 -3.57
CA ALA A 41 -1.54 11.65 -4.76
C ALA A 41 -1.75 12.47 -6.05
N TRP A 42 -2.90 13.16 -6.15
CA TRP A 42 -3.19 14.06 -7.26
C TRP A 42 -2.18 15.19 -7.36
N GLU A 43 -1.87 15.87 -6.24
CA GLU A 43 -0.90 16.95 -6.23
C GLU A 43 0.51 16.45 -6.54
N ASP A 44 0.88 15.31 -5.96
CA ASP A 44 2.21 14.73 -6.14
C ASP A 44 2.47 14.31 -7.60
N ASN A 45 1.48 13.70 -8.23
CA ASN A 45 1.57 13.20 -9.61
C ASN A 45 1.48 14.31 -10.68
N LYS A 46 1.51 15.58 -10.30
CA LYS A 46 1.83 16.68 -11.23
C LYS A 46 3.29 16.63 -11.69
N HIS A 47 4.12 15.87 -10.98
CA HIS A 47 5.53 15.65 -11.29
C HIS A 47 5.80 14.16 -11.48
N VAL A 48 6.69 13.85 -12.41
CA VAL A 48 7.18 12.49 -12.62
C VAL A 48 7.98 12.05 -11.40
N ALA A 49 7.74 10.83 -10.93
CA ALA A 49 8.44 10.28 -9.77
C ALA A 49 9.74 9.57 -10.17
N LEU A 50 9.72 8.91 -11.34
CA LEU A 50 10.89 8.24 -11.93
C LEU A 50 10.82 8.35 -13.45
N SER A 51 11.89 8.82 -14.07
CA SER A 51 12.05 8.85 -15.53
C SER A 51 13.15 7.90 -15.94
N ARG A 52 12.96 7.17 -17.05
CA ARG A 52 13.99 6.34 -17.69
C ARG A 52 14.43 6.97 -19.01
N PRO A 53 15.58 7.68 -19.04
CA PRO A 53 16.01 8.41 -20.22
C PRO A 53 16.21 7.53 -21.46
N GLU A 54 16.54 6.25 -21.27
CA GLU A 54 16.81 5.32 -22.36
C GLU A 54 15.54 4.88 -23.11
N THR A 55 14.41 4.87 -22.42
CA THR A 55 13.11 4.40 -22.96
C THR A 55 12.06 5.51 -23.10
N ASP A 56 12.37 6.73 -22.63
CA ASP A 56 11.42 7.86 -22.52
C ASP A 56 10.17 7.50 -21.67
N GLU A 57 10.32 6.54 -20.76
CA GLU A 57 9.23 6.12 -19.88
C GLU A 57 9.19 6.98 -18.62
N GLU A 58 8.00 7.46 -18.29
CA GLU A 58 7.71 8.19 -17.06
C GLU A 58 6.82 7.38 -16.14
N TYR A 59 7.22 7.29 -14.87
CA TYR A 59 6.47 6.60 -13.83
C TYR A 59 6.05 7.56 -12.72
N TYR A 60 4.82 7.39 -12.29
CA TYR A 60 4.16 8.21 -11.28
C TYR A 60 3.88 7.37 -10.03
N ASN A 61 3.81 8.02 -8.88
CA ASN A 61 3.50 7.34 -7.64
C ASN A 61 2.04 6.85 -7.64
N ARG A 62 1.79 5.68 -7.07
CA ARG A 62 0.44 5.12 -6.91
C ARG A 62 0.26 4.55 -5.52
N TRP A 63 -0.97 4.69 -5.02
CA TRP A 63 -1.41 3.94 -3.85
C TRP A 63 -1.68 2.49 -4.22
N LEU A 64 -1.09 1.57 -3.48
CA LEU A 64 -1.35 0.13 -3.57
C LEU A 64 -1.63 -0.39 -2.17
N CYS A 65 -2.77 -1.05 -1.99
CA CYS A 65 -3.23 -1.50 -0.68
C CYS A 65 -3.38 -3.02 -0.64
N PHE A 66 -2.94 -3.62 0.46
CA PHE A 66 -2.89 -5.07 0.64
C PHE A 66 -3.29 -5.44 2.06
N SER A 67 -3.60 -6.72 2.27
CA SER A 67 -3.70 -7.26 3.62
C SER A 67 -2.31 -7.31 4.25
N VAL A 68 -2.21 -7.01 5.55
CA VAL A 68 -0.95 -7.18 6.30
C VAL A 68 -0.52 -8.65 6.30
N HIS A 69 -1.46 -9.60 6.25
CA HIS A 69 -1.15 -11.04 6.19
C HIS A 69 -0.37 -11.45 4.94
N ASP A 70 -0.49 -10.69 3.86
CA ASP A 70 0.24 -10.94 2.61
C ASP A 70 1.65 -10.35 2.64
N SER A 71 2.02 -9.65 3.73
CA SER A 71 3.24 -8.84 3.81
C SER A 71 4.30 -9.41 4.75
N ARG A 72 5.57 -9.22 4.39
CA ARG A 72 6.74 -9.56 5.19
C ARG A 72 7.73 -8.39 5.19
N ILE A 73 8.09 -7.92 6.38
CA ILE A 73 9.12 -6.90 6.55
C ILE A 73 10.48 -7.57 6.68
N SER A 74 11.44 -7.20 5.83
CA SER A 74 12.80 -7.72 5.86
C SER A 74 13.79 -6.68 5.30
N ASP A 75 15.00 -7.11 4.99
CA ASP A 75 16.02 -6.33 4.29
C ASP A 75 16.26 -6.89 2.89
N ALA A 76 16.70 -6.01 1.99
CA ALA A 76 17.22 -6.36 0.67
C ALA A 76 18.68 -5.93 0.60
N ILE A 77 19.46 -6.72 -0.14
CA ILE A 77 20.79 -6.32 -0.59
C ILE A 77 20.66 -5.91 -2.04
N ILE A 78 20.86 -4.63 -2.34
CA ILE A 78 20.74 -4.06 -3.67
C ILE A 78 22.12 -3.58 -4.12
N GLU A 79 22.50 -3.91 -5.35
CA GLU A 79 23.71 -3.37 -5.98
C GLU A 79 23.34 -2.13 -6.78
N TYR A 80 23.54 -0.94 -6.20
CA TYR A 80 23.26 0.35 -6.84
C TYR A 80 24.45 1.29 -6.60
N ASN A 81 25.35 1.40 -7.60
CA ASN A 81 26.69 2.00 -7.50
C ASN A 81 27.65 1.34 -6.47
N SER A 82 27.10 0.63 -5.50
CA SER A 82 27.76 -0.11 -4.42
C SER A 82 26.75 -1.10 -3.84
N ILE A 83 27.21 -2.18 -3.21
CA ILE A 83 26.35 -3.09 -2.47
C ILE A 83 25.79 -2.34 -1.26
N ARG A 84 24.46 -2.23 -1.16
CA ARG A 84 23.76 -1.55 -0.07
C ARG A 84 22.69 -2.44 0.52
N LYS A 85 22.50 -2.31 1.83
CA LYS A 85 21.40 -2.93 2.56
C LYS A 85 20.28 -1.90 2.70
N VAL A 86 19.07 -2.25 2.26
CA VAL A 86 17.89 -1.39 2.39
C VAL A 86 16.75 -2.11 3.10
N PRO A 87 15.92 -1.41 3.89
CA PRO A 87 14.68 -1.99 4.40
C PRO A 87 13.71 -2.25 3.25
N LEU A 88 13.01 -3.39 3.30
CA LEU A 88 11.99 -3.78 2.34
C LEU A 88 10.71 -4.29 3.02
N ILE A 89 9.60 -4.15 2.29
CA ILE A 89 8.37 -4.90 2.55
C ILE A 89 8.05 -5.73 1.31
N GLU A 90 8.01 -7.05 1.46
CA GLU A 90 7.58 -7.97 0.42
C GLU A 90 6.08 -8.20 0.60
N VAL A 91 5.32 -8.16 -0.49
CA VAL A 91 3.89 -8.50 -0.49
C VAL A 91 3.62 -9.55 -1.55
N ARG A 92 2.87 -10.60 -1.20
CA ARG A 92 2.56 -11.72 -2.10
C ARG A 92 1.06 -11.84 -2.40
N PRO A 93 0.47 -10.95 -3.21
CA PRO A 93 -0.92 -11.08 -3.61
C PRO A 93 -1.09 -12.22 -4.63
N GLY A 94 -1.56 -13.38 -4.15
CA GLY A 94 -1.74 -14.57 -4.99
C GLY A 94 -0.40 -15.13 -5.48
N ASN A 95 -0.20 -15.19 -6.80
CA ASN A 95 1.02 -15.75 -7.42
C ASN A 95 2.06 -14.67 -7.80
N LYS A 96 1.85 -13.42 -7.40
CA LYS A 96 2.79 -12.32 -7.69
C LYS A 96 3.61 -12.00 -6.45
N THR A 97 4.86 -11.61 -6.64
CA THR A 97 5.71 -11.04 -5.59
C THR A 97 5.94 -9.57 -5.91
N LEU A 98 5.66 -8.70 -4.94
CA LEU A 98 5.95 -7.28 -5.00
C LEU A 98 6.99 -6.97 -3.93
N GLN A 99 8.06 -6.29 -4.29
CA GLN A 99 9.03 -5.75 -3.34
C GLN A 99 8.90 -4.24 -3.27
N PHE A 100 8.69 -3.77 -2.06
CA PHE A 100 8.59 -2.36 -1.73
C PHE A 100 9.87 -1.96 -0.98
N ASN A 101 10.83 -1.41 -1.72
CA ASN A 101 12.13 -1.01 -1.20
C ASN A 101 12.14 0.48 -0.88
N VAL A 102 12.98 0.91 0.04
CA VAL A 102 13.35 2.34 0.09
C VAL A 102 14.37 2.66 -1.00
N ASP A 103 14.47 3.94 -1.35
CA ASP A 103 15.49 4.42 -2.29
C ASP A 103 16.90 4.00 -1.83
N PRO A 104 17.66 3.24 -2.64
CA PRO A 104 19.04 2.90 -2.32
C PRO A 104 20.00 4.10 -2.41
N GLU A 105 19.65 5.20 -3.09
CA GLU A 105 20.47 6.43 -3.11
C GLU A 105 20.59 7.06 -1.71
N ILE A 106 19.55 6.91 -0.90
CA ILE A 106 19.46 7.48 0.45
C ILE A 106 20.06 6.50 1.47
N THR A 107 20.85 7.03 2.41
CA THR A 107 21.36 6.24 3.54
C THR A 107 20.30 6.13 4.63
N TRP A 108 19.98 4.90 5.04
CA TRP A 108 18.97 4.60 6.03
C TRP A 108 19.56 3.83 7.21
N ASP A 109 19.06 4.12 8.41
CA ASP A 109 19.13 3.16 9.51
C ASP A 109 18.08 2.07 9.26
N VAL A 110 18.52 0.95 8.70
CA VAL A 110 17.67 -0.16 8.27
C VAL A 110 16.84 -0.69 9.43
N ASP A 111 17.47 -0.89 10.59
CA ASP A 111 16.82 -1.49 11.75
C ASP A 111 15.78 -0.53 12.33
N ALA A 112 16.09 0.76 12.43
CA ALA A 112 15.15 1.77 12.89
C ALA A 112 13.94 1.93 11.94
N VAL A 113 14.15 1.87 10.62
CA VAL A 113 13.05 1.92 9.64
C VAL A 113 12.16 0.68 9.78
N GLN A 114 12.76 -0.51 9.86
CA GLN A 114 12.00 -1.76 10.02
C GLN A 114 11.22 -1.80 11.34
N GLU A 115 11.79 -1.31 12.44
CA GLU A 115 11.09 -1.23 13.73
C GLU A 115 9.85 -0.33 13.62
N ARG A 116 9.98 0.84 12.99
CA ARG A 116 8.84 1.72 12.72
C ARG A 116 7.78 1.03 11.87
N TRP A 117 8.17 0.35 10.80
CA TRP A 117 7.22 -0.38 9.95
C TRP A 117 6.53 -1.51 10.72
N ARG A 118 7.27 -2.29 11.52
CA ARG A 118 6.68 -3.33 12.37
C ARG A 118 5.64 -2.75 13.32
N ALA A 119 5.95 -1.62 13.96
CA ALA A 119 5.01 -0.92 14.83
C ALA A 119 3.76 -0.43 14.08
N LEU A 120 3.92 0.00 12.83
CA LEU A 120 2.82 0.47 11.98
C LEU A 120 1.89 -0.65 11.51
N VAL A 121 2.42 -1.84 11.23
CA VAL A 121 1.62 -2.97 10.74
C VAL A 121 1.08 -3.86 11.85
N TYR A 122 1.63 -3.76 13.06
CA TYR A 122 1.22 -4.60 14.18
C TYR A 122 -0.26 -4.40 14.52
N GLY A 123 -1.01 -5.51 14.53
CA GLY A 123 -2.44 -5.51 14.85
C GLY A 123 -3.33 -4.81 13.81
N GLN A 124 -2.82 -4.57 12.59
CA GLN A 124 -3.56 -3.93 11.51
C GLN A 124 -4.07 -4.95 10.49
N ASP A 125 -5.25 -4.68 9.92
CA ASP A 125 -5.86 -5.56 8.92
C ASP A 125 -5.29 -5.30 7.51
N SER A 126 -4.86 -4.06 7.25
CA SER A 126 -4.39 -3.63 5.92
C SER A 126 -3.32 -2.54 5.98
N ILE A 127 -2.58 -2.46 4.87
CA ILE A 127 -1.49 -1.52 4.65
C ILE A 127 -1.54 -0.98 3.23
N CYS A 128 -1.24 0.30 3.05
CA CYS A 128 -1.15 0.96 1.76
C CYS A 128 0.23 1.60 1.57
N PHE A 129 0.77 1.41 0.38
CA PHE A 129 2.06 1.94 -0.06
C PHE A 129 1.81 3.01 -1.11
N PHE A 130 2.37 4.21 -0.91
CA PHE A 130 2.57 5.16 -1.99
C PHE A 130 3.94 4.89 -2.57
N SER A 131 3.96 4.37 -3.79
CA SER A 131 5.19 3.89 -4.40
C SER A 131 5.22 4.17 -5.89
N VAL A 132 6.42 4.26 -6.44
CA VAL A 132 6.67 4.29 -7.87
C VAL A 132 7.18 2.93 -8.32
N TYR A 133 6.74 2.46 -9.49
CA TYR A 133 7.31 1.27 -10.11
C TYR A 133 8.76 1.55 -10.49
N SER A 134 9.68 0.68 -10.07
CA SER A 134 11.07 0.74 -10.49
C SER A 134 11.27 -0.16 -11.69
N GLU A 135 11.11 -1.47 -11.52
CA GLU A 135 11.46 -2.50 -12.49
C GLU A 135 10.81 -3.85 -12.15
N THR A 136 11.07 -4.86 -12.96
CA THR A 136 10.73 -6.25 -12.68
C THR A 136 12.00 -7.09 -12.76
N ASP A 137 12.32 -7.79 -11.68
CA ASP A 137 13.47 -8.69 -11.62
C ASP A 137 13.29 -9.90 -12.56
N PRO A 138 14.39 -10.58 -12.94
CA PRO A 138 14.31 -11.77 -13.82
C PRO A 138 13.42 -12.90 -13.29
N ASP A 139 13.18 -12.97 -11.99
CA ASP A 139 12.30 -13.94 -11.35
C ASP A 139 10.81 -13.54 -11.38
N GLY A 140 10.49 -12.37 -11.96
CA GLY A 140 9.14 -11.83 -12.09
C GLY A 140 8.70 -10.98 -10.90
N THR A 141 9.56 -10.70 -9.93
CA THR A 141 9.27 -9.80 -8.81
C THR A 141 9.16 -8.36 -9.30
N GLU A 142 8.03 -7.69 -9.07
CA GLU A 142 7.93 -6.25 -9.35
C GLU A 142 8.55 -5.45 -8.20
N VAL A 143 9.59 -4.69 -8.50
CA VAL A 143 10.29 -3.83 -7.55
C VAL A 143 9.71 -2.41 -7.63
N ARG A 144 9.40 -1.85 -6.47
CA ARG A 144 8.81 -0.52 -6.32
C ARG A 144 9.52 0.24 -5.20
N TYR A 145 9.68 1.54 -5.38
CA TYR A 145 10.24 2.38 -4.31
C TYR A 145 9.14 3.02 -3.47
N ILE A 146 9.18 2.79 -2.15
CA ILE A 146 8.24 3.35 -1.18
C ILE A 146 8.60 4.80 -0.91
N ARG A 147 7.58 5.65 -0.97
CA ARG A 147 7.65 7.03 -0.47
C ARG A 147 6.84 7.23 0.81
N ARG A 148 5.67 6.59 0.91
CA ARG A 148 4.83 6.64 2.11
C ARG A 148 4.18 5.31 2.40
N LEU A 149 3.98 5.06 3.70
CA LEU A 149 3.29 3.89 4.21
C LEU A 149 2.09 4.35 5.05
N LYS A 150 0.93 3.70 4.90
CA LYS A 150 -0.26 3.95 5.71
C LYS A 150 -0.87 2.65 6.20
N SER A 151 -1.23 2.56 7.47
CA SER A 151 -2.03 1.44 7.98
C SER A 151 -3.51 1.79 8.12
N SER A 152 -4.36 0.78 8.35
CA SER A 152 -5.79 0.95 8.63
C SER A 152 -6.08 1.90 9.81
N ALA A 153 -5.15 2.05 10.75
CA ALA A 153 -5.26 3.01 11.85
C ALA A 153 -5.04 4.48 11.44
N GLY A 154 -4.70 4.75 10.17
CA GLY A 154 -4.47 6.10 9.66
C GLY A 154 -3.07 6.65 9.93
N ILE A 155 -2.13 5.82 10.41
CA ILE A 155 -0.78 6.25 10.77
C ILE A 155 0.12 6.23 9.52
N TRP A 156 0.88 7.31 9.33
CA TRP A 156 1.79 7.53 8.22
C TRP A 156 3.24 7.30 8.60
N ASP A 157 3.99 6.51 7.83
CA ASP A 157 5.45 6.69 7.72
C ASP A 157 5.75 7.56 6.50
N LYS A 158 6.44 8.68 6.72
CA LYS A 158 6.97 9.53 5.66
C LYS A 158 8.46 9.30 5.56
N LEU A 159 8.89 8.69 4.47
CA LEU A 159 10.30 8.38 4.22
C LEU A 159 11.01 9.55 3.51
N GLU A 160 10.67 10.80 3.86
CA GLU A 160 11.12 11.97 3.10
C GLU A 160 12.57 12.36 3.41
N LYS A 161 13.46 12.05 2.47
CA LYS A 161 14.52 12.96 1.98
C LYS A 161 14.56 12.93 0.44
N SER A 162 13.60 13.65 -0.14
CA SER A 162 13.51 14.15 -1.54
C SER A 162 14.16 13.35 -2.68
N TYR A 163 13.32 12.68 -3.48
CA TYR A 163 13.51 12.46 -4.92
C TYR A 163 13.38 13.79 -5.69
N ARG A 164 14.32 14.71 -5.50
CA ARG A 164 14.42 15.89 -6.36
C ARG A 164 15.86 16.00 -6.84
N LYS A 165 16.13 15.37 -7.98
CA LYS A 165 17.15 15.87 -8.90
C LYS A 165 16.45 16.86 -9.83
#